data_AF-A0A938FSD7-F1
#
_entry.id   AF-A0A938FSD7-F1
#
_cell.length_a   1.000
_cell.length_b   1.000
_cell.length_c   1.000
_cell.angle_alpha   90.00
_cell.angle_beta   90.00
_cell.angle_gamma   90.00
#
_symmetry.space_group_name_H-M   'P 1'
#
loop_
_entity.id
_entity.type
_entity.pdbx_description
1 polymer ?
#
loop_
_entity_poly.entity_id
_entity_poly.type
_entity_poly.pdbx_seq_one_letter_code
_entity_poly.pdbx_strand_id
1 'polypeptide(L)' 'MRLAIVGYGKMGRLVEQLAPEHGFEVALTLD' A
#
# COMPACT_ATOMS: atom_id res chain seq x y z
N MET A 1 -1.07 -11.52 -2.59
CA MET A 1 0.31 -11.08 -2.94
C MET A 1 0.73 -9.96 -2.00
N ARG A 2 2.03 -9.77 -1.71
CA ARG A 2 2.49 -8.73 -0.77
C ARG A 2 2.93 -7.47 -1.50
N LEU A 3 2.45 -6.31 -1.06
CA LEU A 3 2.76 -4.99 -1.61
C LEU A 3 3.69 -4.23 -0.65
N ALA A 4 4.68 -3.54 -1.21
CA ALA A 4 5.50 -2.58 -0.48
C ALA A 4 5.25 -1.18 -1.05
N ILE A 5 5.02 -0.20 -0.18
CA ILE A 5 4.78 1.19 -0.55
C ILE A 5 6.01 2.02 -0.14
N VAL A 6 6.62 2.69 -1.10
CA VAL A 6 7.74 3.62 -0.87
C VAL A 6 7.26 5.03 -1.16
N GLY A 7 7.39 5.93 -0.18
CA GLY A 7 6.76 7.24 -0.12
C GLY A 7 5.32 7.17 0.38
N TYR A 8 5.11 7.18 1.72
CA TYR A 8 3.79 7.04 2.35
C TYR A 8 3.05 8.39 2.51
N GLY A 9 3.11 9.20 1.44
CA GLY A 9 2.34 10.42 1.29
C GLY A 9 0.87 10.17 0.95
N LYS A 10 0.22 11.18 0.36
CA LYS A 10 -1.21 11.11 0.01
C LYS A 10 -1.57 9.92 -0.89
N MET A 11 -0.69 9.61 -1.85
CA MET A 11 -0.88 8.50 -2.78
C MET A 11 -0.65 7.14 -2.12
N GLY A 12 0.38 7.00 -1.27
CA GLY A 12 0.65 5.74 -0.56
C GLY A 12 -0.51 5.30 0.33
N ARG A 13 -1.15 6.25 1.02
CA ARG A 13 -2.36 5.99 1.83
C ARG A 13 -3.56 5.54 0.99
N LEU A 14 -3.73 6.10 -0.21
CA LEU A 14 -4.78 5.69 -1.14
C LEU A 14 -4.55 4.25 -1.65
N VAL A 15 -3.30 3.94 -2.00
CA VAL A 15 -2.92 2.59 -2.47
C VAL A 15 -3.11 1.55 -1.37
N GLU A 16 -2.80 1.87 -0.12
CA GLU A 16 -3.02 0.96 1.01
C GLU A 16 -4.51 0.64 1.22
N GLN A 17 -5.39 1.63 1.07
CA GLN A 17 -6.84 1.42 1.19
C GLN A 17 -7.41 0.55 0.05
N LEU A 18 -6.86 0.67 -1.16
CA LEU A 18 -7.33 -0.07 -2.34
C LEU A 18 -6.74 -1.49 -2.42
N ALA A 19 -5.56 -1.72 -1.85
CA ALA A 19 -4.84 -2.99 -1.93
C ALA A 19 -5.68 -4.23 -1.51
N PRO A 20 -6.45 -4.20 -0.41
CA PRO A 20 -7.32 -5.31 -0.01
C PRO A 20 -8.39 -5.66 -1.06
N GLU A 21 -8.95 -4.65 -1.74
CA GLU A 21 -9.96 -4.84 -2.80
C GLU A 21 -9.40 -5.57 -4.02
N HIS A 22 -8.08 -5.61 -4.16
CA HIS A 22 -7.37 -6.26 -5.27
C HIS A 22 -6.61 -7.52 -4.83
N GLY A 23 -6.80 -7.98 -3.59
CA GLY A 23 -6.14 -9.19 -3.07
C GLY A 23 -4.65 -9.00 -2.72
N PHE A 24 -4.24 -7.75 -2.50
CA PHE A 24 -2.91 -7.39 -2.03
C PHE A 24 -2.92 -7.06 -0.54
N GLU A 25 -1.93 -7.60 0.17
CA GLU A 25 -1.64 -7.26 1.56
C GLU A 25 -0.45 -6.30 1.57
N VAL A 26 -0.62 -5.11 2.16
CA VAL A 26 0.49 -4.17 2.32
C VAL A 26 1.38 -4.68 3.46
N ALA A 27 2.57 -5.14 3.11
CA ALA A 27 3.52 -5.74 4.04
C ALA A 27 4.60 -4.77 4.53
N LEU A 28 4.79 -3.64 3.83
CA LEU A 28 5.78 -2.63 4.17
C LEU A 28 5.33 -1.25 3.67
N THR A 29 5.49 -0.24 4.53
CA THR A 29 5.43 1.17 4.16
C THR A 29 6.75 1.82 4.57
N LEU A 30 7.35 2.59 3.66
CA LEU A 30 8.58 3.35 3.88
C LEU A 30 8.32 4.80 3.46
N ASP A 31 8.68 5.76 4.29
CA ASP A 31 8.61 7.19 3.94
C ASP A 31 9.82 7.65 3.12
#